data_AF-A0A843S2N4-F1
#
_entry.id   AF-A0A843S2N4-F1
#
_cell.length_a   1.000
_cell.length_b   1.000
_cell.length_c   1.000
_cell.angle_alpha   90.00
_cell.angle_beta   90.00
_cell.angle_gamma   90.00
#
_symmetry.space_group_name_H-M   'P 1'
#
loop_
_entity.id
_entity.type
_entity.pdbx_description
1 polymer ?
#
loop_
_entity_poly.entity_id
_entity_poly.type
_entity_poly.pdbx_seq_one_letter_code
_entity_poly.pdbx_strand_id
1 'polypeptide(L)'
;MQTVPNVHRSLAAGRWRTLTLVEQFANIGSEVDRAIRAHQNNRVARRDEAITRALELFDLTAADERWRGPRRREVLRAREEFCRLFFANDAPPGSAESLSKYFLYFGIAARLAPTSRV
;
A
#
# COMPACT_ATOMS: atom_id res chain seq x y z
N MET A 1 -2.71 -17.20 -16.56
CA MET A 1 -2.57 -16.18 -15.51
C MET A 1 -1.28 -16.48 -14.76
N GLN A 2 -0.18 -15.79 -15.08
CA GLN A 2 1.10 -16.01 -14.41
C GLN A 2 1.03 -15.37 -13.02
N THR A 3 1.16 -16.16 -11.97
CA THR A 3 1.22 -15.65 -10.60
C THR A 3 2.63 -15.12 -10.36
N VAL A 4 2.78 -13.80 -10.28
CA VAL A 4 4.03 -13.18 -9.84
C VAL A 4 4.35 -13.72 -8.44
N PRO A 5 5.59 -14.15 -8.15
CA PRO A 5 5.95 -14.64 -6.83
C PRO A 5 5.68 -13.56 -5.77
N ASN A 6 4.84 -13.89 -4.78
CA ASN A 6 4.59 -13.02 -3.63
C ASN A 6 5.92 -12.71 -2.92
N VAL A 7 6.32 -11.44 -2.90
CA VAL A 7 7.53 -10.98 -2.21
C VAL A 7 7.33 -11.12 -0.70
N HIS A 8 6.09 -11.02 -0.22
CA HIS A 8 5.72 -11.22 1.18
C HIS A 8 5.05 -12.58 1.45
N ARG A 9 5.81 -13.67 1.27
CA ARG A 9 5.31 -15.04 1.52
C ARG A 9 4.71 -15.26 2.91
N SER A 10 5.26 -14.63 3.96
CA SER A 10 4.76 -14.75 5.33
C SER A 10 3.50 -13.93 5.63
N LEU A 11 3.27 -12.82 4.91
CA LEU A 11 2.05 -12.03 5.03
C LEU A 11 0.88 -12.75 4.34
N ALA A 12 1.14 -13.33 3.16
CA ALA A 12 0.20 -14.19 2.45
C ALA A 12 -0.19 -15.45 3.25
N ALA A 13 0.68 -15.92 4.18
CA ALA A 13 0.45 -17.08 5.03
C ALA A 13 -0.54 -16.86 6.20
N GLY A 14 -1.27 -15.75 6.22
CA GLY A 14 -2.40 -15.52 7.13
C GLY A 14 -2.25 -14.36 8.11
N ARG A 15 -1.01 -13.95 8.45
CA ARG A 15 -0.76 -12.80 9.34
C ARG A 15 -1.34 -11.50 8.78
N TRP A 16 -1.34 -11.30 7.46
CA TRP A 16 -1.92 -10.10 6.88
C TRP A 16 -3.41 -9.94 7.22
N ARG A 17 -4.15 -11.06 7.29
CA ARG A 17 -5.57 -11.07 7.64
C ARG A 17 -5.83 -10.83 9.14
N THR A 18 -4.83 -10.92 10.01
CA THR A 18 -5.02 -10.59 11.43
C THR A 18 -4.95 -9.09 11.68
N LEU A 19 -4.34 -8.33 10.76
CA LEU A 19 -4.27 -6.87 10.84
C LEU A 19 -5.65 -6.23 10.62
N THR A 20 -5.89 -5.12 11.31
CA THR A 20 -6.99 -4.19 11.03
C THR A 20 -6.77 -3.49 9.70
N LEU A 21 -7.83 -2.90 9.13
CA LEU A 21 -7.71 -2.13 7.88
C LEU A 21 -6.73 -0.96 8.02
N VAL A 22 -6.70 -0.32 9.19
CA VAL A 22 -5.78 0.79 9.49
C VAL A 22 -4.34 0.32 9.48
N GLU A 23 -4.03 -0.81 10.11
CA GLU A 23 -2.68 -1.38 10.10
C GLU A 23 -2.27 -1.85 8.69
N GLN A 24 -3.20 -2.42 7.91
CA GLN A 24 -2.93 -2.79 6.51
C GLN A 24 -2.59 -1.55 5.67
N PHE A 25 -3.36 -0.46 5.79
CA PHE A 25 -3.06 0.81 5.11
C PHE A 25 -1.75 1.45 5.61
N ALA A 26 -1.41 1.34 6.89
CA ALA A 26 -0.13 1.82 7.41
C ALA A 26 1.06 1.07 6.79
N ASN A 27 0.93 -0.25 6.62
CA ASN A 27 1.96 -1.07 5.98
C ASN A 27 2.07 -0.79 4.47
N ILE A 28 0.94 -0.69 3.76
CA ILE A 28 0.88 -0.23 2.36
C ILE A 28 1.58 1.13 2.24
N GLY A 29 1.22 2.06 3.12
CA GLY A 29 1.77 3.40 3.18
C GLY A 29 3.29 3.45 3.30
N SER A 30 3.86 2.50 4.05
CA SER A 30 5.32 2.39 4.18
C SER A 30 6.01 1.99 2.87
N GLU A 31 5.41 1.11 2.07
CA GLU A 31 5.92 0.77 0.73
C GLU A 31 5.68 1.90 -0.29
N VAL A 32 4.54 2.59 -0.19
CA VAL A 32 4.24 3.78 -0.99
C VAL A 32 5.30 4.86 -0.78
N ASP A 33 5.59 5.20 0.48
CA ASP A 33 6.63 6.18 0.83
C ASP A 33 8.02 5.74 0.37
N ARG A 34 8.33 4.43 0.45
CA ARG A 34 9.58 3.86 -0.07
C ARG A 34 9.69 4.05 -1.58
N ALA A 35 8.62 3.77 -2.33
CA ALA A 35 8.59 3.94 -3.77
C ALA A 35 8.79 5.41 -4.17
N ILE A 36 8.06 6.33 -3.53
CA ILE A 36 8.15 7.77 -3.76
C ILE A 36 9.57 8.28 -3.50
N ARG A 37 10.13 7.97 -2.32
CA ARG A 37 11.49 8.41 -1.96
C ARG A 37 12.55 7.81 -2.87
N ALA A 38 12.43 6.52 -3.22
CA ALA A 38 13.38 5.89 -4.14
C ALA A 38 13.33 6.53 -5.53
N HIS A 39 12.13 6.87 -6.02
CA HIS A 39 11.95 7.57 -7.29
C HIS A 39 12.57 8.97 -7.27
N GLN A 40 12.27 9.79 -6.25
CA GLN A 40 12.85 11.12 -6.08
C GLN A 40 14.38 11.12 -5.98
N ASN A 41 14.97 10.03 -5.49
CA ASN A 41 16.41 9.86 -5.36
C ASN A 41 17.04 9.10 -6.55
N ASN A 42 16.31 8.90 -7.67
CA ASN A 42 16.78 8.18 -8.85
C ASN A 42 17.28 6.74 -8.58
N ARG A 43 16.72 6.07 -7.57
CA ARG A 43 17.07 4.70 -7.18
C ARG A 43 16.12 3.69 -7.83
N VAL A 44 16.23 3.50 -9.14
CA VAL A 44 15.31 2.73 -9.99
C VAL A 44 14.99 1.33 -9.43
N ALA A 45 16.00 0.51 -9.14
CA ALA A 45 15.77 -0.85 -8.62
C ALA A 45 14.99 -0.85 -7.29
N ARG A 46 15.34 0.06 -6.37
CA ARG A 46 14.63 0.19 -5.08
C ARG A 46 13.20 0.69 -5.25
N ARG A 47 12.97 1.58 -6.22
CA ARG A 47 11.64 2.04 -6.59
C ARG A 47 10.79 0.87 -7.07
N ASP A 48 11.30 0.10 -8.03
CA ASP A 48 10.54 -0.99 -8.66
C ASP A 48 10.20 -2.11 -7.68
N GLU A 49 11.15 -2.42 -6.78
CA GLU A 49 10.89 -3.34 -5.66
C GLU A 49 9.79 -2.83 -4.71
N ALA A 50 9.84 -1.54 -4.33
CA ALA A 50 8.84 -0.94 -3.45
C ALA A 50 7.45 -0.85 -4.11
N ILE A 51 7.40 -0.54 -5.42
CA ILE A 51 6.16 -0.58 -6.21
C ILE A 51 5.58 -1.99 -6.19
N THR A 52 6.40 -3.01 -6.46
CA THR A 52 5.95 -4.41 -6.46
C THR A 52 5.36 -4.81 -5.12
N ARG A 53 6.04 -4.48 -4.01
CA ARG A 53 5.55 -4.74 -2.65
C ARG A 53 4.26 -3.99 -2.35
N ALA A 54 4.18 -2.70 -2.67
CA ALA A 54 2.97 -1.91 -2.46
C ALA A 54 1.75 -2.51 -3.18
N LEU A 55 1.91 -2.89 -4.45
CA LEU A 55 0.85 -3.52 -5.24
C LEU A 55 0.44 -4.88 -4.67
N GLU A 56 1.38 -5.71 -4.23
CA GLU A 56 1.08 -6.96 -3.53
C GLU A 56 0.23 -6.71 -2.28
N LEU A 57 0.60 -5.72 -1.45
CA LEU A 57 -0.15 -5.39 -0.23
C LEU A 57 -1.54 -4.81 -0.52
N PHE A 58 -1.69 -3.99 -1.56
CA PHE A 58 -3.00 -3.54 -2.05
C PHE A 58 -3.87 -4.73 -2.46
N ASP A 59 -3.33 -5.65 -3.25
CA ASP A 59 -4.06 -6.79 -3.79
C ASP A 59 -4.46 -7.77 -2.67
N LEU A 60 -3.55 -8.04 -1.72
CA LEU A 60 -3.85 -8.82 -0.52
C LEU A 60 -4.96 -8.18 0.33
N THR A 61 -4.96 -6.85 0.46
CA THR A 61 -5.97 -6.11 1.22
C THR A 61 -7.31 -6.10 0.51
N ALA A 62 -7.32 -5.92 -0.81
CA ALA A 62 -8.54 -5.94 -1.62
C ALA A 62 -9.20 -7.34 -1.66
N ALA A 63 -8.37 -8.39 -1.64
CA ALA A 63 -8.82 -9.78 -1.59
C ALA A 63 -9.41 -10.20 -0.22
N ASP A 64 -9.21 -9.41 0.84
CA ASP A 64 -9.81 -9.67 2.14
C ASP A 64 -11.34 -9.44 2.08
N GLU A 65 -12.10 -10.45 2.50
CA GLU A 65 -13.57 -10.40 2.45
C GLU A 65 -14.17 -9.51 3.54
N ARG A 66 -13.42 -9.26 4.63
CA ARG A 66 -13.83 -8.35 5.71
C ARG A 66 -14.06 -6.93 5.21
N TRP A 67 -13.43 -6.57 4.09
CA TRP A 67 -13.46 -5.22 3.52
C TRP A 67 -14.38 -5.08 2.30
N ARG A 68 -15.26 -6.04 2.01
CA ARG A 68 -16.25 -5.94 0.91
C ARG A 68 -17.03 -4.62 0.93
N GLY A 69 -17.43 -4.15 -0.26
CA GLY A 69 -18.20 -2.92 -0.41
C GLY A 69 -17.35 -1.64 -0.35
N PRO A 70 -17.76 -0.59 0.39
CA PRO A 70 -17.08 0.72 0.39
C PRO A 70 -15.59 0.67 0.73
N ARG A 71 -15.17 -0.17 1.69
CA ARG A 71 -13.77 -0.26 2.12
C ARG A 71 -12.86 -0.82 1.03
N ARG A 72 -13.27 -1.88 0.33
CA ARG A 72 -12.55 -2.43 -0.82
C ARG A 72 -12.47 -1.42 -1.97
N ARG A 73 -13.52 -0.65 -2.20
CA ARG A 73 -13.48 0.43 -3.21
C ARG A 73 -12.42 1.47 -2.86
N GLU A 74 -12.29 1.82 -1.58
CA GLU A 74 -11.23 2.73 -1.13
C GLU A 74 -9.83 2.15 -1.33
N VAL A 75 -9.61 0.87 -1.01
CA VAL A 75 -8.33 0.18 -1.28
C VAL A 75 -7.97 0.25 -2.76
N LEU A 76 -8.94 -0.05 -3.64
CA LEU A 76 -8.72 -0.06 -5.08
C LEU A 76 -8.51 1.35 -5.65
N ARG A 77 -9.16 2.37 -5.10
CA ARG A 77 -8.92 3.79 -5.45
C ARG A 77 -7.52 4.23 -5.05
N ALA A 78 -7.10 3.94 -3.82
CA ALA A 78 -5.75 4.25 -3.36
C ALA A 78 -4.68 3.53 -4.21
N ARG A 79 -4.95 2.28 -4.62
CA ARG A 79 -4.11 1.53 -5.57
C ARG A 79 -4.06 2.22 -6.94
N GLU A 80 -5.20 2.70 -7.45
CA GLU A 80 -5.28 3.41 -8.73
C GLU A 80 -4.45 4.71 -8.70
N GLU A 81 -4.60 5.52 -7.66
CA GLU A 81 -3.81 6.76 -7.50
C GLU A 81 -2.31 6.47 -7.39
N PHE A 82 -1.94 5.40 -6.68
CA PHE A 82 -0.55 4.93 -6.62
C PHE A 82 -0.03 4.51 -8.00
N CYS A 83 -0.81 3.74 -8.78
CA CYS A 83 -0.43 3.39 -10.15
C CYS A 83 -0.34 4.63 -11.05
N ARG A 84 -1.28 5.56 -10.95
CA ARG A 84 -1.28 6.81 -11.72
C ARG A 84 0.01 7.58 -11.50
N LEU A 85 0.48 7.66 -10.25
CA LEU A 85 1.72 8.35 -9.90
C LEU A 85 2.97 7.82 -10.65
N PHE A 86 3.05 6.51 -10.95
CA PHE A 86 4.25 5.90 -11.54
C PHE A 86 4.10 5.50 -13.01
N PHE A 87 2.88 5.31 -13.49
CA PHE A 87 2.61 4.71 -14.80
C PHE A 87 1.76 5.58 -15.73
N ALA A 88 1.15 6.66 -15.24
CA ALA A 88 0.43 7.60 -16.09
C ALA A 88 1.36 8.73 -16.56
N ASN A 89 1.11 9.24 -17.77
CA ASN A 89 1.87 10.35 -18.34
C ASN A 89 1.42 11.73 -17.79
N ASP A 90 0.27 11.77 -17.12
CA ASP A 90 -0.47 12.97 -16.74
C ASP A 90 -0.83 12.98 -15.24
N ALA A 91 -0.02 12.34 -14.40
CA ALA A 91 -0.19 12.40 -12.95
C ALA A 91 -0.24 13.87 -12.48
N PRO A 92 -1.28 14.29 -11.73
CA PRO A 92 -1.40 15.67 -11.27
C PRO A 92 -0.19 16.13 -10.45
N PRO A 93 0.20 17.42 -10.53
CA PRO A 93 1.20 17.98 -9.65
C PRO A 93 0.82 17.78 -8.17
N GLY A 94 1.78 17.38 -7.34
CA GLY A 94 1.54 17.13 -5.91
C GLY A 94 0.88 15.79 -5.58
N SER A 95 0.67 14.89 -6.56
CA SER A 95 0.16 13.53 -6.29
C SER A 95 1.01 12.75 -5.30
N ALA A 96 2.35 12.84 -5.40
CA ALA A 96 3.25 12.15 -4.46
C ALA A 96 3.07 12.64 -3.01
N GLU A 97 3.05 13.96 -2.79
CA GLU A 97 2.85 14.55 -1.46
C GLU A 97 1.47 14.19 -0.90
N SER A 98 0.43 14.29 -1.73
CA SER A 98 -0.94 13.96 -1.33
C SER A 98 -1.07 12.50 -0.92
N LEU A 99 -0.46 11.59 -1.67
CA LEU A 99 -0.50 10.16 -1.38
C LEU A 99 0.31 9.81 -0.12
N SER A 100 1.52 10.37 0.03
CA SER A 100 2.31 10.24 1.26
C SER A 100 1.55 10.74 2.49
N LYS A 101 0.90 11.90 2.39
CA LYS A 101 0.10 12.48 3.49
C LYS A 101 -1.10 11.62 3.84
N TYR A 102 -1.83 11.13 2.84
CA TYR A 102 -2.96 10.22 3.02
C TYR A 102 -2.56 8.97 3.82
N PHE A 103 -1.46 8.32 3.42
CA PHE A 103 -0.97 7.11 4.10
C PHE A 103 -0.32 7.38 5.46
N LEU A 104 0.31 8.54 5.64
CA LEU A 104 0.86 8.96 6.92
C LEU A 104 -0.21 8.99 8.02
N TYR A 105 -1.43 9.42 7.71
CA TYR A 105 -2.53 9.42 8.69
C TYR A 105 -2.89 8.01 9.17
N PHE A 106 -2.83 7.00 8.30
CA PHE A 106 -3.00 5.60 8.72
C PHE A 106 -1.84 5.12 9.58
N GLY A 107 -0.60 5.51 9.27
CA GLY A 107 0.56 5.23 10.11
C GLY A 107 0.43 5.81 11.52
N ILE A 108 -0.04 7.06 11.63
CA ILE A 108 -0.31 7.72 12.92
C ILE A 108 -1.44 6.98 13.66
N ALA A 109 -2.55 6.70 12.98
CA ALA A 109 -3.70 6.02 13.58
C ALA A 109 -3.34 4.61 14.08
N ALA A 110 -2.55 3.84 13.32
CA ALA A 110 -2.06 2.52 13.73
C ALA A 110 -1.20 2.59 14.98
N ARG A 111 -0.39 3.65 15.14
CA ARG A 111 0.46 3.86 16.33
C ARG A 111 -0.34 4.27 17.57
N LEU A 112 -1.43 5.02 17.38
CA LEU A 112 -2.30 5.47 18.47
C LEU A 112 -3.31 4.41 18.89
N ALA A 113 -3.60 3.44 18.02
CA ALA A 113 -4.48 2.33 18.37
C ALA A 113 -3.87 1.53 19.54
N PRO A 114 -4.67 1.14 20.55
CA PRO A 114 -4.23 0.18 21.52
C PRO A 114 -3.81 -1.07 20.75
N THR A 115 -2.53 -1.46 20.86
CA THR A 115 -2.01 -2.66 20.20
C THR A 115 -3.00 -3.78 20.48
N SER A 116 -3.66 -4.28 19.44
CA SER A 116 -4.57 -5.43 19.57
C SER A 116 -3.67 -6.62 19.88
N ARG A 117 -3.37 -6.82 21.16
CA ARG A 117 -2.77 -8.05 21.66
C ARG A 117 -3.84 -9.12 21.49
N VAL A 118 -3.78 -9.82 20.37
CA VAL A 118 -4.23 -11.20 20.32
C VAL A 118 -3.08 -12.05 20.83
#